data_AF-A1JNJ7-F1
#
_entry.id   AF-A1JNJ7-F1
#
_cell.length_a   1.000
_cell.length_b   1.000
_cell.length_c   1.000
_cell.angle_alpha   90.00
_cell.angle_beta   90.00
_cell.angle_gamma   90.00
#
_symmetry.space_group_name_H-M   'P 1'
#
loop_
_entity.id
_entity.type
_entity.pdbx_description
1 polymer ?
#
loop_
_entity_poly.entity_id
_entity_poly.type
_entity_poly.pdbx_seq_one_letter_code
_entity_poly.pdbx_strand_id
1 'polypeptide(L)'
;MSIEFKILWIDDSEDYLESLNIDFVDKHINDQGFKVKFEFRITDEDIDMDVDGLKYDLIVIDYNLANDGSKTGASVIRSVREKNCLTEVIFYSAKSISILRQVAFDQELEGVFFSSRDADGLLNKICTVFDLKIKRLIDLDNIRGLVMSGVADIDMRLKDIIINFNNNFIEEHQINLRKKIVEKMMPEYRDIRDLFSSEHEEFKNSFNTSLKNFKNLEPKQLEDLLSNRAFSSSRRVETVMSICQRHTDYDNKKAILDDICYLLHWRNALAHQNPETVNDERVFQVGKENISFNTTESKKILRQLIDLEQRLDILSIAQ
;
A
#
# COMPACT_ATOMS: atom_id res chain seq x y z
N MET A 1 0.95 -5.13 3.44
CA MET A 1 1.37 -4.77 2.07
C MET A 1 2.87 -4.37 2.04
N SER A 2 3.69 -4.84 1.09
CA SER A 2 5.13 -4.46 0.97
C SER A 2 5.34 -3.31 -0.03
N ILE A 3 4.70 -2.16 0.23
CA ILE A 3 4.97 -0.89 -0.45
C ILE A 3 6.05 -0.08 0.29
N GLU A 4 6.70 -0.69 1.28
CA GLU A 4 7.79 -0.09 2.03
C GLU A 4 9.11 -0.34 1.29
N PHE A 5 9.90 0.71 1.14
CA PHE A 5 11.27 0.68 0.65
C PHE A 5 12.21 0.92 1.84
N LYS A 6 12.91 -0.12 2.27
CA LYS A 6 13.74 -0.11 3.48
C LYS A 6 15.17 0.26 3.15
N ILE A 7 15.65 1.34 3.74
CA ILE A 7 17.00 1.85 3.57
C ILE A 7 17.75 1.71 4.90
N LEU A 8 18.83 0.93 4.90
CA LEU A 8 19.79 0.93 6.00
C LEU A 8 20.86 1.99 5.72
N TRP A 9 21.07 2.91 6.65
CA TRP A 9 22.09 3.96 6.55
C TRP A 9 23.09 3.82 7.68
N ILE A 10 24.36 3.63 7.35
CA ILE A 10 25.46 3.46 8.31
C ILE A 10 26.48 4.60 8.14
N ASP A 11 26.56 5.49 9.12
CA ASP A 11 27.48 6.64 9.18
C ASP A 11 27.72 6.99 10.65
N ASP A 12 28.97 7.23 11.06
CA ASP A 12 29.34 7.57 12.43
C ASP A 12 29.10 9.05 12.79
N SER A 13 28.68 9.87 11.82
CA SER A 13 28.43 11.29 11.98
C SER A 13 26.94 11.62 12.03
N GLU A 14 26.41 11.74 13.25
CA GLU A 14 25.04 12.21 13.51
C GLU A 14 24.79 13.60 12.91
N ASP A 15 25.70 14.56 13.15
CA ASP A 15 25.62 15.93 12.62
C ASP A 15 25.46 15.97 11.10
N TYR A 16 26.17 15.07 10.39
CA TYR A 16 26.05 14.99 8.93
C TYR A 16 24.66 14.50 8.53
N LEU A 17 24.16 13.43 9.16
CA LEU A 17 22.83 12.88 8.86
C LEU A 17 21.71 13.89 9.15
N GLU A 18 21.80 14.63 10.26
CA GLU A 18 20.84 15.69 10.60
C GLU A 18 20.87 16.86 9.60
N SER A 19 22.02 17.13 8.98
CA SER A 19 22.16 18.17 7.96
C SER A 19 21.54 17.80 6.61
N LEU A 20 21.27 16.51 6.37
CA LEU A 20 20.70 16.03 5.11
C LEU A 20 19.21 16.31 5.03
N ASN A 21 18.77 16.79 3.86
CA ASN A 21 17.36 16.93 3.55
C ASN A 21 16.74 15.57 3.18
N ILE A 22 16.60 14.66 4.16
CA ILE A 22 16.06 13.31 3.95
C ILE A 22 14.60 13.35 3.44
N ASP A 23 13.85 14.41 3.78
CA ASP A 23 12.50 14.66 3.28
C ASP A 23 12.44 14.72 1.74
N PHE A 24 13.54 15.09 1.08
CA PHE A 24 13.64 15.01 -0.38
C PHE A 24 13.46 13.56 -0.89
N VAL A 25 14.12 12.60 -0.24
CA VAL A 25 14.05 11.18 -0.60
C VAL A 25 12.67 10.62 -0.25
N ASP A 26 12.16 10.94 0.95
CA ASP A 26 10.82 10.54 1.36
C ASP A 26 9.76 11.06 0.39
N LYS A 27 9.82 12.35 0.03
CA LYS A 27 8.90 12.94 -0.95
C LYS A 27 9.00 12.27 -2.31
N HIS A 28 10.20 12.03 -2.84
CA HIS A 28 10.38 11.37 -4.13
C HIS A 28 9.78 9.95 -4.14
N ILE A 29 10.02 9.18 -3.08
CA ILE A 29 9.53 7.80 -2.93
C ILE A 29 8.01 7.76 -2.75
N ASN A 30 7.46 8.63 -1.89
CA ASN A 30 6.02 8.83 -1.73
C ASN A 30 5.36 9.26 -3.04
N ASP A 31 6.03 10.10 -3.84
CA ASP A 31 5.60 10.47 -5.17
C ASP A 31 5.58 9.27 -6.15
N GLN A 32 6.26 8.16 -5.88
CA GLN A 32 6.08 6.94 -6.69
C GLN A 32 5.02 5.98 -6.14
N GLY A 33 4.38 6.32 -5.01
CA GLY A 33 3.40 5.46 -4.35
C GLY A 33 4.04 4.38 -3.48
N PHE A 34 5.20 4.68 -2.88
CA PHE A 34 5.89 3.82 -1.92
C PHE A 34 6.16 4.60 -0.63
N LYS A 35 6.31 3.90 0.49
CA LYS A 35 6.73 4.49 1.77
C LYS A 35 8.21 4.20 1.95
N VAL A 36 9.01 5.17 2.38
CA VAL A 36 10.40 4.89 2.76
C VAL A 36 10.48 4.59 4.26
N LYS A 37 11.37 3.67 4.64
CA LYS A 37 11.73 3.43 6.02
C LYS A 37 13.24 3.46 6.16
N PHE A 38 13.74 4.45 6.89
CA PHE A 38 15.15 4.54 7.23
C PHE A 38 15.44 3.81 8.53
N GLU A 39 16.53 3.04 8.54
CA GLU A 39 17.18 2.55 9.74
C GLU A 39 18.59 3.16 9.76
N PHE A 40 18.86 4.04 10.73
CA PHE A 40 20.16 4.64 10.91
C PHE A 40 20.98 3.85 11.93
N ARG A 41 22.24 3.60 11.63
CA ARG A 41 23.23 3.01 12.54
C ARG A 41 24.39 3.99 12.68
N ILE A 42 24.42 4.67 13.82
CA ILE A 42 25.31 5.81 14.07
C ILE A 42 26.34 5.50 15.15
N THR A 43 25.92 4.78 16.19
CA THR A 43 26.82 4.44 17.29
C THR A 43 27.74 3.28 16.92
N ASP A 44 28.91 3.20 17.55
CA ASP A 44 29.83 2.07 17.37
C ASP A 44 29.13 0.72 17.61
N GLU A 45 28.25 0.65 18.63
CA GLU A 45 27.45 -0.53 18.95
C GLU A 45 26.52 -0.92 17.79
N ASP A 46 25.79 0.03 17.22
CA ASP A 46 24.87 -0.21 16.09
C ASP A 46 25.63 -0.60 14.82
N ILE A 47 26.76 0.07 14.56
CA ILE A 47 27.63 -0.20 13.42
C ILE A 47 28.23 -1.62 13.53
N ASP A 48 28.56 -2.07 14.75
CA ASP A 48 29.04 -3.42 15.08
C ASP A 48 27.99 -4.52 14.99
N MET A 49 26.71 -4.17 14.97
CA MET A 49 25.67 -5.15 14.73
C MET A 49 25.80 -5.77 13.34
N ASP A 50 25.64 -7.09 13.30
CA ASP A 50 25.63 -7.84 12.06
C ASP A 50 24.53 -7.34 11.09
N VAL A 51 24.89 -7.18 9.81
CA VAL A 51 23.96 -6.69 8.79
C VAL A 51 23.36 -7.88 8.04
N ASP A 52 22.07 -8.10 8.21
CA ASP A 52 21.28 -9.00 7.37
C ASP A 52 20.74 -8.21 6.16
N GLY A 53 21.53 -8.17 5.08
CA GLY A 53 21.22 -7.38 3.91
C GLY A 53 19.89 -7.74 3.21
N LEU A 54 19.34 -8.94 3.46
CA LEU A 54 18.06 -9.38 2.87
C LEU A 54 16.84 -8.63 3.44
N LYS A 55 17.01 -7.93 4.57
CA LYS A 55 15.94 -7.14 5.20
C LYS A 55 15.75 -5.75 4.56
N TYR A 56 16.70 -5.32 3.75
CA TYR A 56 16.75 -3.97 3.20
C TYR A 56 16.72 -4.00 1.68
N ASP A 57 16.11 -2.96 1.11
CA ASP A 57 16.13 -2.74 -0.33
C ASP A 57 17.36 -1.95 -0.76
N LEU A 58 17.97 -1.19 0.14
CA LEU A 58 19.18 -0.41 -0.13
C LEU A 58 20.01 -0.26 1.13
N ILE A 59 21.32 -0.39 0.99
CA ILE A 59 22.27 -0.05 2.05
C ILE A 59 23.07 1.17 1.61
N VAL A 60 23.12 2.20 2.45
CA VAL A 60 23.90 3.42 2.25
C VAL A 60 24.96 3.46 3.34
N ILE A 61 26.23 3.54 2.97
CA ILE A 61 27.33 3.34 3.93
C ILE A 61 28.49 4.29 3.67
N ASP A 62 28.94 4.98 4.73
CA ASP A 62 30.16 5.79 4.66
C ASP A 62 31.41 4.90 4.66
N TYR A 63 32.46 5.39 4.01
CA TYR A 63 33.76 4.74 3.99
C TYR A 63 34.42 4.65 5.36
N ASN A 64 34.32 5.71 6.16
CA ASN A 64 35.04 5.86 7.41
C ASN A 64 34.07 5.79 8.58
N LEU A 65 33.85 4.57 9.11
CA LEU A 65 32.86 4.32 10.17
C LEU A 65 33.44 4.36 11.59
N ALA A 66 34.75 4.53 11.72
CA ALA A 66 35.40 4.66 13.02
C ALA A 66 36.50 5.71 12.92
N ASN A 67 36.58 6.58 13.94
CA ASN A 67 37.58 7.64 14.03
C ASN A 67 39.02 7.12 14.08
N ASP A 68 39.23 5.88 14.54
CA ASP A 68 40.54 5.22 14.62
C ASP A 68 40.89 4.41 13.34
N GLY A 69 39.98 4.36 12.35
CA GLY A 69 40.15 3.61 11.11
C GLY A 69 40.12 2.08 11.27
N SER A 70 39.77 1.56 12.45
CA SER A 70 39.68 0.13 12.72
C SER A 70 38.55 -0.55 11.94
N LYS A 71 37.50 0.21 11.63
CA LYS A 71 36.35 -0.23 10.87
C LYS A 71 36.07 0.68 9.68
N THR A 72 35.89 0.07 8.52
CA THR A 72 35.61 0.77 7.27
C THR A 72 34.30 0.26 6.70
N GLY A 73 33.57 1.09 5.95
CA GLY A 73 32.36 0.63 5.28
C GLY A 73 32.63 -0.57 4.34
N ALA A 74 33.83 -0.68 3.80
CA ALA A 74 34.25 -1.82 2.97
C ALA A 74 34.15 -3.17 3.72
N SER A 75 34.51 -3.22 5.01
CA SER A 75 34.43 -4.48 5.78
C SER A 75 32.97 -4.91 6.02
N VAL A 76 32.07 -3.95 6.23
CA VAL A 76 30.63 -4.21 6.37
C VAL A 76 30.02 -4.67 5.04
N ILE A 77 30.40 -4.06 3.91
CA ILE A 77 29.94 -4.51 2.59
C ILE A 77 30.39 -5.94 2.34
N ARG A 78 31.64 -6.26 2.66
CA ARG A 78 32.18 -7.61 2.53
C ARG A 78 31.42 -8.62 3.39
N SER A 79 31.12 -8.30 4.65
CA SER A 79 30.36 -9.23 5.52
C SER A 79 28.94 -9.49 5.01
N VAL A 80 28.30 -8.50 4.38
CA VAL A 80 27.01 -8.69 3.68
C VAL A 80 27.17 -9.64 2.48
N ARG A 81 28.22 -9.46 1.68
CA ARG A 81 28.49 -10.30 0.50
C ARG A 81 28.87 -11.74 0.85
N GLU A 82 29.60 -11.96 1.94
CA GLU A 82 29.97 -13.29 2.44
C GLU A 82 28.73 -14.15 2.80
N LYS A 83 27.57 -13.53 3.03
CA LYS A 83 26.28 -14.21 3.23
C LYS A 83 25.52 -14.46 1.93
N ASN A 84 26.16 -14.32 0.77
CA ASN A 84 25.54 -14.40 -0.56
C ASN A 84 24.40 -13.39 -0.77
N CYS A 85 24.48 -12.22 -0.14
CA CYS A 85 23.47 -11.18 -0.27
C CYS A 85 23.91 -10.13 -1.30
N LEU A 86 23.12 -9.94 -2.36
CA LEU A 86 23.39 -9.01 -3.45
C LEU A 86 22.61 -7.69 -3.35
N THR A 87 22.08 -7.37 -2.17
CA THR A 87 21.41 -6.08 -1.92
C THR A 87 22.31 -4.93 -2.38
N GLU A 88 21.74 -4.01 -3.13
CA GLU A 88 22.42 -2.85 -3.68
C GLU A 88 22.98 -1.99 -2.56
N VAL A 89 24.23 -1.53 -2.74
CA VAL A 89 24.93 -0.68 -1.78
C VAL A 89 25.32 0.63 -2.45
N ILE A 90 25.06 1.76 -1.80
CA ILE A 90 25.69 3.04 -2.11
C ILE A 90 26.82 3.27 -1.11
N PHE A 91 28.05 3.19 -1.60
CA PHE A 91 29.26 3.45 -0.84
C PHE A 91 29.72 4.89 -1.08
N TYR A 92 29.76 5.70 -0.04
CA TYR A 92 30.14 7.11 -0.16
C TYR A 92 31.28 7.50 0.77
N SER A 93 31.91 8.64 0.47
CA SER A 93 32.98 9.20 1.29
C SER A 93 33.22 10.67 0.98
N ALA A 94 33.82 11.38 1.94
CA ALA A 94 34.42 12.69 1.70
C ALA A 94 35.67 12.61 0.78
N LYS A 95 36.29 11.42 0.65
CA LYS A 95 37.40 11.18 -0.26
C LYS A 95 36.92 11.14 -1.71
N SER A 96 37.86 11.27 -2.65
CA SER A 96 37.54 11.17 -4.08
C SER A 96 36.94 9.80 -4.44
N ILE A 97 36.01 9.78 -5.39
CA ILE A 97 35.36 8.56 -5.91
C ILE A 97 36.40 7.54 -6.43
N SER A 98 37.52 8.02 -6.98
CA SER A 98 38.61 7.16 -7.46
C SER A 98 39.22 6.32 -6.32
N ILE A 99 39.29 6.86 -5.11
CA ILE A 99 39.77 6.12 -3.94
C ILE A 99 38.77 5.04 -3.55
N LEU A 100 37.47 5.36 -3.53
CA LEU A 100 36.42 4.37 -3.26
C LEU A 100 36.45 3.20 -4.25
N ARG A 101 36.67 3.49 -5.54
CA ARG A 101 36.79 2.48 -6.58
C ARG A 101 38.02 1.59 -6.39
N GLN A 102 39.15 2.18 -6.01
CA GLN A 102 40.36 1.41 -5.71
C GLN A 102 40.13 0.48 -4.52
N VAL A 103 39.53 0.99 -3.43
CA VAL A 103 39.19 0.18 -2.26
C VAL A 103 38.24 -0.95 -2.62
N ALA A 104 37.20 -0.67 -3.41
CA ALA A 104 36.26 -1.70 -3.85
C ALA A 104 36.93 -2.76 -4.74
N PHE A 105 37.88 -2.36 -5.58
CA PHE A 105 38.67 -3.31 -6.38
C PHE A 105 39.57 -4.17 -5.49
N ASP A 106 40.31 -3.55 -4.57
CA ASP A 106 41.26 -4.24 -3.68
C ASP A 106 40.56 -5.19 -2.69
N GLN A 107 39.31 -4.89 -2.33
CA GLN A 107 38.47 -5.68 -1.42
C GLN A 107 37.45 -6.57 -2.15
N GLU A 108 37.51 -6.63 -3.49
CA GLU A 108 36.62 -7.45 -4.33
C GLU A 108 35.12 -7.19 -4.05
N LEU A 109 34.74 -5.93 -3.84
CA LEU A 109 33.36 -5.55 -3.55
C LEU A 109 32.51 -5.51 -4.83
N GLU A 110 31.45 -6.32 -4.87
CA GLU A 110 30.53 -6.40 -6.00
C GLU A 110 29.20 -5.66 -5.74
N GLY A 111 28.59 -5.15 -6.81
CA GLY A 111 27.25 -4.54 -6.74
C GLY A 111 27.19 -3.25 -5.93
N VAL A 112 28.26 -2.45 -5.99
CA VAL A 112 28.40 -1.19 -5.23
C VAL A 112 28.33 0.01 -6.16
N PHE A 113 27.49 0.98 -5.81
CA PHE A 113 27.45 2.31 -6.41
C PHE A 113 28.31 3.28 -5.58
N PHE A 114 29.05 4.17 -6.23
CA PHE A 114 29.93 5.11 -5.55
C PHE A 114 29.35 6.50 -5.51
N SER A 115 29.45 7.19 -4.37
CA SER A 115 29.10 8.60 -4.25
C SER A 115 30.14 9.41 -3.49
N SER A 116 30.19 10.71 -3.73
CA SER A 116 30.82 11.65 -2.79
C SER A 116 29.89 11.91 -1.61
N ARG A 117 30.44 12.44 -0.51
CA ARG A 117 29.69 12.99 0.65
C ARG A 117 28.99 14.33 0.33
N ASP A 118 28.75 14.59 -0.94
CA ASP A 118 27.93 15.72 -1.39
C ASP A 118 26.47 15.38 -1.11
N ALA A 119 25.80 16.18 -0.28
CA ALA A 119 24.45 15.88 0.21
C ALA A 119 23.46 15.67 -0.95
N ASP A 120 23.37 16.63 -1.87
CA ASP A 120 22.45 16.58 -3.00
C ASP A 120 22.79 15.41 -3.94
N GLY A 121 24.08 15.20 -4.24
CA GLY A 121 24.53 14.11 -5.08
C GLY A 121 24.24 12.71 -4.51
N LEU A 122 24.37 12.54 -3.20
CA LEU A 122 24.07 11.28 -2.51
C LEU A 122 22.57 11.00 -2.49
N LEU A 123 21.75 11.97 -2.08
CA LEU A 123 20.29 11.82 -2.02
C LEU A 123 19.69 11.55 -3.41
N ASN A 124 20.16 12.25 -4.45
CA ASN A 124 19.75 11.98 -5.83
C ASN A 124 20.12 10.56 -6.29
N LYS A 125 21.26 10.03 -5.83
CA LYS A 125 21.68 8.67 -6.16
C LYS A 125 20.77 7.63 -5.49
N ILE A 126 20.35 7.87 -4.25
CA ILE A 126 19.35 7.04 -3.57
C ILE A 126 18.05 7.00 -4.38
N CYS A 127 17.52 8.16 -4.79
CA CYS A 127 16.32 8.24 -5.62
C CYS A 127 16.50 7.51 -6.96
N THR A 128 17.66 7.62 -7.60
CA THR A 128 17.95 6.93 -8.87
C THR A 128 17.97 5.41 -8.72
N VAL A 129 18.59 4.89 -7.65
CA VAL A 129 18.61 3.44 -7.37
C VAL A 129 17.21 2.93 -7.08
N PHE A 130 16.41 3.70 -6.35
CA PHE A 130 14.99 3.41 -6.12
C PHE A 130 14.20 3.36 -7.45
N ASP A 131 14.33 4.36 -8.31
CA ASP A 131 13.62 4.41 -9.61
C ASP A 131 13.92 3.18 -10.50
N LEU A 132 15.17 2.72 -10.48
CA LEU A 132 15.59 1.52 -11.20
C LEU A 132 14.89 0.25 -10.68
N LYS A 133 14.73 0.12 -9.36
CA LYS A 133 14.03 -1.00 -8.74
C LYS A 133 12.53 -0.97 -9.03
N ILE A 134 11.92 0.19 -8.84
CA ILE A 134 10.47 0.36 -8.97
C ILE A 134 9.99 0.17 -10.41
N LYS A 135 10.82 0.49 -11.41
CA LYS A 135 10.46 0.28 -12.83
C LYS A 135 9.99 -1.15 -13.13
N ARG A 136 10.51 -2.15 -12.42
CA ARG A 136 10.07 -3.56 -12.55
C ARG A 136 8.81 -3.86 -11.72
N LEU A 137 8.66 -3.23 -10.56
CA LEU A 137 7.50 -3.44 -9.68
C LEU A 137 6.19 -2.80 -10.19
N ILE A 138 6.28 -1.81 -11.08
CA ILE A 138 5.11 -1.13 -11.66
C ILE A 138 4.53 -1.85 -12.90
N ASP A 139 5.01 -3.06 -13.22
CA ASP A 139 4.35 -3.86 -14.25
C ASP A 139 2.92 -4.29 -13.85
N LEU A 140 2.13 -4.68 -14.85
CA LEU A 140 0.71 -5.01 -14.65
C LEU A 140 0.51 -6.13 -13.62
N ASP A 141 1.34 -7.16 -13.67
CA ASP A 141 1.17 -8.37 -12.86
C ASP A 141 1.56 -8.11 -11.39
N ASN A 142 2.59 -7.30 -11.16
CA ASN A 142 2.97 -6.85 -9.82
C ASN A 142 1.94 -5.88 -9.25
N ILE A 143 1.46 -4.91 -10.04
CA ILE A 143 0.42 -3.96 -9.60
C ILE A 143 -0.87 -4.69 -9.23
N ARG A 144 -1.27 -5.74 -9.96
CA ARG A 144 -2.40 -6.60 -9.55
C ARG A 144 -2.22 -7.11 -8.13
N GLY A 145 -1.05 -7.70 -7.83
CA GLY A 145 -0.74 -8.20 -6.49
C GLY A 145 -0.78 -7.12 -5.41
N LEU A 146 -0.16 -5.97 -5.68
CA LEU A 146 -0.12 -4.82 -4.75
C LEU A 146 -1.52 -4.28 -4.47
N VAL A 147 -2.35 -4.06 -5.49
CA VAL A 147 -3.72 -3.56 -5.35
C VAL A 147 -4.61 -4.58 -4.65
N MET A 148 -4.52 -5.87 -4.98
CA MET A 148 -5.29 -6.91 -4.27
C MET A 148 -4.95 -6.92 -2.77
N SER A 149 -3.66 -6.88 -2.43
CA SER A 149 -3.22 -6.86 -1.04
C SER A 149 -3.68 -5.59 -0.32
N GLY A 150 -3.47 -4.42 -0.91
CA GLY A 150 -3.83 -3.14 -0.29
C GLY A 150 -5.34 -3.00 -0.09
N VAL A 151 -6.15 -3.40 -1.06
CA VAL A 151 -7.61 -3.40 -0.91
C VAL A 151 -8.09 -4.43 0.12
N ALA A 152 -7.41 -5.57 0.26
CA ALA A 152 -7.73 -6.54 1.32
C ALA A 152 -7.47 -5.96 2.73
N ASP A 153 -6.38 -5.21 2.90
CA ASP A 153 -6.05 -4.51 4.15
C ASP A 153 -7.12 -3.44 4.47
N ILE A 154 -7.55 -2.65 3.47
CA ILE A 154 -8.67 -1.69 3.60
C ILE A 154 -9.97 -2.42 3.97
N ASP A 155 -10.26 -3.54 3.32
CA ASP A 155 -11.46 -4.34 3.56
C ASP A 155 -11.54 -4.87 5.00
N MET A 156 -10.39 -5.21 5.59
CA MET A 156 -10.28 -5.62 6.99
C MET A 156 -10.54 -4.42 7.91
N ARG A 157 -9.90 -3.28 7.65
CA ARG A 157 -10.13 -2.03 8.42
C ARG A 157 -11.59 -1.59 8.38
N LEU A 158 -12.27 -1.71 7.24
CA LEU A 158 -13.71 -1.41 7.14
C LEU A 158 -14.57 -2.31 8.02
N LYS A 159 -14.21 -3.59 8.18
CA LYS A 159 -14.91 -4.49 9.12
C LYS A 159 -14.70 -4.03 10.56
N ASP A 160 -13.48 -3.70 10.93
CA ASP A 160 -13.16 -3.21 12.28
C ASP A 160 -13.93 -1.93 12.59
N ILE A 161 -14.03 -1.01 11.62
CA ILE A 161 -14.84 0.20 11.72
C ILE A 161 -16.32 -0.15 11.95
N ILE A 162 -16.89 -1.09 11.20
CA ILE A 162 -18.29 -1.52 11.38
C ILE A 162 -18.51 -2.12 12.78
N ILE A 163 -17.58 -2.93 13.28
CA ILE A 163 -17.63 -3.52 14.63
C ILE A 163 -17.59 -2.42 15.69
N ASN A 164 -16.67 -1.46 15.56
CA ASN A 164 -16.54 -0.35 16.50
C ASN A 164 -17.81 0.50 16.56
N PHE A 165 -18.43 0.80 15.42
CA PHE A 165 -19.72 1.49 15.39
C PHE A 165 -20.83 0.66 16.05
N ASN A 166 -20.88 -0.65 15.78
CA ASN A 166 -21.87 -1.53 16.40
C ASN A 166 -21.76 -1.55 17.94
N ASN A 167 -20.52 -1.61 18.46
CA ASN A 167 -20.28 -1.62 19.91
C ASN A 167 -20.70 -0.31 20.60
N ASN A 168 -20.66 0.80 19.88
CA ASN A 168 -21.11 2.11 20.38
C ASN A 168 -22.64 2.31 20.30
N PHE A 169 -23.35 1.42 19.60
CA PHE A 169 -24.80 1.51 19.47
C PHE A 169 -25.54 0.78 20.60
N ILE A 170 -26.70 1.31 20.96
CA ILE A 170 -27.70 0.61 21.81
C ILE A 170 -28.23 -0.60 21.05
N GLU A 171 -28.64 -1.65 21.77
CA GLU A 171 -29.10 -2.95 21.23
C GLU A 171 -30.12 -2.82 20.07
N GLU A 172 -31.08 -1.90 20.16
CA GLU A 172 -32.04 -1.65 19.07
C GLU A 172 -31.35 -1.15 17.78
N HIS A 173 -30.37 -0.26 17.90
CA HIS A 173 -29.60 0.24 16.77
C HIS A 173 -28.64 -0.81 16.19
N GLN A 174 -28.13 -1.72 17.02
CA GLN A 174 -27.35 -2.89 16.57
C GLN A 174 -28.19 -3.84 15.72
N ILE A 175 -29.41 -4.16 16.13
CA ILE A 175 -30.35 -4.97 15.33
C ILE A 175 -30.65 -4.27 14.00
N ASN A 176 -30.89 -2.96 14.03
CA ASN A 176 -31.14 -2.18 12.81
C ASN A 176 -29.95 -2.17 11.85
N LEU A 177 -28.72 -2.08 12.35
CA LEU A 177 -27.51 -2.20 11.52
C LEU A 177 -27.42 -3.59 10.87
N ARG A 178 -27.60 -4.65 11.66
CA ARG A 178 -27.60 -6.04 11.14
C ARG A 178 -28.67 -6.26 10.07
N LYS A 179 -29.88 -5.71 10.26
CA LYS A 179 -30.94 -5.73 9.24
C LYS A 179 -30.51 -5.01 7.97
N LYS A 180 -29.95 -3.80 8.06
CA LYS A 180 -29.42 -3.06 6.89
C LYS A 180 -28.34 -3.83 6.15
N ILE A 181 -27.43 -4.50 6.87
CA ILE A 181 -26.38 -5.33 6.29
C ILE A 181 -27.00 -6.49 5.51
N VAL A 182 -27.96 -7.21 6.10
CA VAL A 182 -28.69 -8.30 5.42
C VAL A 182 -29.43 -7.78 4.18
N GLU A 183 -30.10 -6.64 4.27
CA GLU A 183 -30.79 -6.04 3.12
C GLU A 183 -29.84 -5.75 1.95
N LYS A 184 -28.66 -5.19 2.23
CA LYS A 184 -27.62 -4.96 1.20
C LYS A 184 -27.10 -6.27 0.61
N MET A 185 -27.14 -7.38 1.35
CA MET A 185 -26.69 -8.67 0.86
C MET A 185 -27.69 -9.37 -0.06
N MET A 186 -28.98 -9.07 0.08
CA MET A 186 -30.04 -9.73 -0.67
C MET A 186 -29.96 -9.40 -2.16
N PRO A 187 -30.23 -10.38 -3.05
CA PRO A 187 -30.31 -10.13 -4.47
C PRO A 187 -31.52 -9.27 -4.81
N GLU A 188 -31.38 -8.38 -5.80
CA GLU A 188 -32.53 -7.64 -6.34
C GLU A 188 -33.18 -8.46 -7.46
N TYR A 189 -34.49 -8.27 -7.67
CA TYR A 189 -35.20 -8.96 -8.74
C TYR A 189 -34.59 -8.70 -10.13
N ARG A 190 -34.09 -7.47 -10.36
CA ARG A 190 -33.43 -7.10 -11.61
C ARG A 190 -32.24 -8.02 -11.94
N ASP A 191 -31.49 -8.44 -10.92
CA ASP A 191 -30.25 -9.21 -11.08
C ASP A 191 -30.57 -10.64 -11.55
N ILE A 192 -31.74 -11.14 -11.17
CA ILE A 192 -32.22 -12.48 -11.50
C ILE A 192 -33.01 -12.46 -12.81
N ARG A 193 -33.78 -11.40 -13.05
CA ARG A 193 -34.60 -11.22 -14.25
C ARG A 193 -33.78 -11.36 -15.53
N ASP A 194 -32.60 -10.75 -15.56
CA ASP A 194 -31.75 -10.73 -16.75
C ASP A 194 -31.13 -12.12 -17.08
N LEU A 195 -31.31 -13.12 -16.21
CA LEU A 195 -30.89 -14.52 -16.46
C LEU A 195 -31.94 -15.33 -17.24
N PHE A 196 -33.14 -14.79 -17.45
CA PHE A 196 -34.26 -15.51 -18.07
C PHE A 196 -34.75 -14.79 -19.33
N SER A 197 -35.17 -15.57 -20.33
CA SER A 197 -35.64 -15.04 -21.62
C SER A 197 -37.08 -14.51 -21.60
N SER A 198 -37.86 -14.85 -20.57
CA SER A 198 -39.27 -14.47 -20.44
C SER A 198 -39.54 -13.85 -19.07
N GLU A 199 -40.26 -12.74 -19.06
CA GLU A 199 -40.75 -12.11 -17.83
C GLU A 199 -42.06 -12.79 -17.40
N HIS A 200 -42.11 -13.25 -16.15
CA HIS A 200 -43.31 -13.77 -15.52
C HIS A 200 -43.64 -12.93 -14.27
N GLU A 201 -44.68 -12.11 -14.36
CA GLU A 201 -45.13 -11.23 -13.25
C GLU A 201 -45.48 -12.02 -11.98
N GLU A 202 -46.00 -13.24 -12.11
CA GLU A 202 -46.25 -14.13 -10.95
C GLU A 202 -44.96 -14.47 -10.19
N PHE A 203 -43.87 -14.75 -10.93
CA PHE A 203 -42.57 -15.05 -10.33
C PHE A 203 -41.99 -13.82 -9.63
N LYS A 204 -42.08 -12.64 -10.26
CA LYS A 204 -41.68 -11.36 -9.66
C LYS A 204 -42.42 -11.09 -8.35
N ASN A 205 -43.73 -11.29 -8.32
CA ASN A 205 -44.55 -11.10 -7.13
C ASN A 205 -44.21 -12.10 -6.02
N SER A 206 -44.03 -13.37 -6.38
CA SER A 206 -43.64 -14.43 -5.43
C SER A 206 -42.24 -14.18 -4.85
N PHE A 207 -41.28 -13.76 -5.69
CA PHE A 207 -39.93 -13.42 -5.28
C PHE A 207 -39.90 -12.22 -4.33
N ASN A 208 -40.60 -11.13 -4.68
CA ASN A 208 -40.71 -9.95 -3.82
C ASN A 208 -41.41 -10.26 -2.48
N THR A 209 -42.41 -11.13 -2.48
CA THR A 209 -43.09 -11.58 -1.25
C THR A 209 -42.13 -12.37 -0.37
N SER A 210 -41.37 -13.29 -0.96
CA SER A 210 -40.38 -14.09 -0.25
C SER A 210 -39.28 -13.20 0.35
N LEU A 211 -38.77 -12.23 -0.41
CA LEU A 211 -37.82 -11.23 0.07
C LEU A 211 -38.36 -10.43 1.27
N LYS A 212 -39.62 -9.98 1.22
CA LYS A 212 -40.25 -9.30 2.36
C LYS A 212 -40.30 -10.18 3.60
N ASN A 213 -40.61 -11.47 3.44
CA ASN A 213 -40.61 -12.42 4.56
C ASN A 213 -39.20 -12.60 5.14
N PHE A 214 -38.17 -12.69 4.31
CA PHE A 214 -36.77 -12.78 4.77
C PHE A 214 -36.32 -11.53 5.55
N LYS A 215 -36.79 -10.34 5.15
CA LYS A 215 -36.49 -9.09 5.87
C LYS A 215 -37.05 -9.02 7.30
N ASN A 216 -38.09 -9.79 7.57
CA ASN A 216 -38.72 -9.84 8.89
C ASN A 216 -38.03 -10.81 9.85
N LEU A 217 -37.12 -11.66 9.34
CA LEU A 217 -36.36 -12.58 10.17
C LEU A 217 -35.31 -11.82 11.00
N GLU A 218 -35.00 -12.36 12.17
CA GLU A 218 -33.93 -11.82 13.00
C GLU A 218 -32.57 -12.12 12.36
N PRO A 219 -31.71 -11.11 12.17
CA PRO A 219 -30.42 -11.31 11.54
C PRO A 219 -29.46 -12.07 12.48
N LYS A 220 -28.52 -12.81 11.88
CA LYS A 220 -27.43 -13.47 12.61
C LYS A 220 -26.55 -12.48 13.38
N GLN A 221 -25.65 -13.01 14.21
CA GLN A 221 -24.62 -12.20 14.87
C GLN A 221 -23.77 -11.44 13.85
N LEU A 222 -23.26 -10.27 14.24
CA LEU A 222 -22.57 -9.37 13.32
C LEU A 222 -21.34 -10.06 12.70
N GLU A 223 -20.59 -10.82 13.50
CA GLU A 223 -19.38 -11.53 13.09
C GLU A 223 -19.67 -12.55 11.96
N ASP A 224 -20.80 -13.24 12.04
CA ASP A 224 -21.26 -14.17 10.99
C ASP A 224 -21.63 -13.44 9.70
N LEU A 225 -22.17 -12.23 9.81
CA LEU A 225 -22.52 -11.40 8.65
C LEU A 225 -21.26 -10.84 7.99
N LEU A 226 -20.30 -10.35 8.77
CA LEU A 226 -19.05 -9.76 8.27
C LEU A 226 -18.13 -10.78 7.59
N SER A 227 -18.24 -12.06 7.95
CA SER A 227 -17.50 -13.18 7.35
C SER A 227 -18.19 -13.79 6.13
N ASN A 228 -19.44 -13.40 5.84
CA ASN A 228 -20.20 -13.93 4.72
C ASN A 228 -19.67 -13.42 3.37
N ARG A 229 -19.53 -14.32 2.38
CA ARG A 229 -19.10 -13.97 1.01
C ARG A 229 -20.04 -13.00 0.30
N ALA A 230 -21.34 -13.05 0.62
CA ALA A 230 -22.31 -12.09 0.09
C ALA A 230 -22.04 -10.66 0.58
N PHE A 231 -21.29 -10.47 1.67
CA PHE A 231 -20.85 -9.15 2.11
C PHE A 231 -19.56 -8.72 1.41
N SER A 232 -19.71 -8.36 0.14
CA SER A 232 -18.64 -7.86 -0.72
C SER A 232 -18.01 -6.56 -0.18
N SER A 233 -16.81 -6.24 -0.67
CA SER A 233 -16.12 -4.98 -0.37
C SER A 233 -16.99 -3.75 -0.67
N SER A 234 -17.70 -3.74 -1.81
CA SER A 234 -18.62 -2.65 -2.14
C SER A 234 -19.73 -2.48 -1.10
N ARG A 235 -20.35 -3.58 -0.68
CA ARG A 235 -21.41 -3.58 0.34
C ARG A 235 -20.89 -3.11 1.70
N ARG A 236 -19.62 -3.37 2.03
CA ARG A 236 -18.96 -2.83 3.24
C ARG A 236 -18.85 -1.31 3.18
N VAL A 237 -18.31 -0.77 2.08
CA VAL A 237 -18.19 0.68 1.88
C VAL A 237 -19.54 1.36 1.96
N GLU A 238 -20.56 0.83 1.29
CA GLU A 238 -21.91 1.39 1.35
C GLU A 238 -22.53 1.32 2.77
N THR A 239 -22.18 0.30 3.55
CA THR A 239 -22.64 0.16 4.94
C THR A 239 -22.01 1.25 5.79
N VAL A 240 -20.69 1.43 5.72
CA VAL A 240 -19.99 2.52 6.41
C VAL A 240 -20.54 3.88 5.97
N MET A 241 -20.77 4.09 4.67
CA MET A 241 -21.38 5.31 4.15
C MET A 241 -22.75 5.59 4.80
N SER A 242 -23.59 4.57 4.94
CA SER A 242 -24.92 4.71 5.58
C SER A 242 -24.85 4.96 7.09
N ILE A 243 -23.76 4.56 7.75
CA ILE A 243 -23.49 4.89 9.15
C ILE A 243 -23.03 6.34 9.25
N CYS A 244 -22.07 6.75 8.40
CA CYS A 244 -21.48 8.08 8.38
C CYS A 244 -22.47 9.20 8.02
N GLN A 245 -23.55 8.92 7.29
CA GLN A 245 -24.59 9.90 6.90
C GLN A 245 -25.18 10.71 8.05
N ARG A 246 -25.07 10.23 9.29
CA ARG A 246 -25.61 10.90 10.48
C ARG A 246 -24.59 11.73 11.25
N HIS A 247 -23.34 11.77 10.80
CA HIS A 247 -22.26 12.52 11.45
C HIS A 247 -22.12 13.93 10.88
N THR A 248 -21.63 14.85 11.70
CA THR A 248 -21.37 16.25 11.34
C THR A 248 -20.27 16.40 10.29
N ASP A 249 -19.29 15.50 10.26
CA ASP A 249 -18.18 15.46 9.30
C ASP A 249 -18.46 14.53 8.09
N TYR A 250 -19.71 14.46 7.64
CA TYR A 250 -20.10 13.53 6.58
C TYR A 250 -19.37 13.79 5.26
N ASP A 251 -19.14 15.05 4.88
CA ASP A 251 -18.53 15.39 3.59
C ASP A 251 -17.09 14.87 3.47
N ASN A 252 -16.29 15.02 4.53
CA ASN A 252 -14.92 14.50 4.57
C ASN A 252 -14.91 12.96 4.57
N LYS A 253 -15.76 12.32 5.40
CA LYS A 253 -15.90 10.85 5.44
C LYS A 253 -16.39 10.30 4.10
N LYS A 254 -17.27 11.02 3.41
CA LYS A 254 -17.77 10.65 2.07
C LYS A 254 -16.64 10.69 1.04
N ALA A 255 -15.81 11.74 1.04
CA ALA A 255 -14.66 11.81 0.14
C ALA A 255 -13.73 10.59 0.29
N ILE A 256 -13.42 10.19 1.54
CA ILE A 256 -12.63 8.98 1.82
C ILE A 256 -13.31 7.72 1.25
N LEU A 257 -14.63 7.59 1.41
CA LEU A 257 -15.38 6.42 0.92
C LEU A 257 -15.48 6.40 -0.61
N ASP A 258 -15.58 7.56 -1.26
CA ASP A 258 -15.57 7.68 -2.71
C ASP A 258 -14.19 7.29 -3.30
N ASP A 259 -13.10 7.66 -2.62
CA ASP A 259 -11.74 7.22 -2.95
C ASP A 259 -11.60 5.69 -2.83
N ILE A 260 -12.16 5.07 -1.77
CA ILE A 260 -12.19 3.61 -1.63
C ILE A 260 -13.02 2.96 -2.76
N CYS A 261 -14.16 3.53 -3.12
CA CYS A 261 -14.97 3.04 -4.25
C CYS A 261 -14.18 3.06 -5.56
N TYR A 262 -13.42 4.12 -5.82
CA TYR A 262 -12.55 4.21 -6.99
C TYR A 262 -11.49 3.10 -6.99
N LEU A 263 -10.83 2.84 -5.85
CA LEU A 263 -9.89 1.72 -5.74
C LEU A 263 -10.55 0.36 -5.93
N LEU A 264 -11.79 0.17 -5.45
CA LEU A 264 -12.54 -1.06 -5.68
C LEU A 264 -12.83 -1.29 -7.17
N HIS A 265 -13.12 -0.22 -7.93
CA HIS A 265 -13.27 -0.33 -9.38
C HIS A 265 -11.97 -0.76 -10.05
N TRP A 266 -10.84 -0.16 -9.68
CA TRP A 266 -9.53 -0.57 -10.18
C TRP A 266 -9.18 -2.00 -9.81
N ARG A 267 -9.43 -2.40 -8.57
CA ARG A 267 -9.23 -3.77 -8.10
C ARG A 267 -10.05 -4.75 -8.93
N ASN A 268 -11.33 -4.46 -9.18
CA ASN A 268 -12.17 -5.33 -10.00
C ASN A 268 -11.67 -5.40 -11.45
N ALA A 269 -11.27 -4.27 -12.03
CA ALA A 269 -10.73 -4.23 -13.39
C ALA A 269 -9.43 -5.05 -13.50
N LEU A 270 -8.48 -4.83 -12.59
CA LEU A 270 -7.20 -5.53 -12.56
C LEU A 270 -7.35 -7.04 -12.30
N ALA A 271 -8.33 -7.45 -11.48
CA ALA A 271 -8.55 -8.86 -11.12
C ALA A 271 -9.33 -9.66 -12.17
N HIS A 272 -10.28 -9.03 -12.88
CA HIS A 272 -11.27 -9.75 -13.67
C HIS A 272 -11.24 -9.42 -15.17
N GLN A 273 -10.57 -8.35 -15.57
CA GLN A 273 -10.50 -7.94 -16.97
C GLN A 273 -9.14 -8.28 -17.58
N ASN A 274 -9.18 -8.66 -18.85
CA ASN A 274 -8.02 -8.58 -19.73
C ASN A 274 -8.08 -7.21 -20.43
N PRO A 275 -7.00 -6.41 -20.39
CA PRO A 275 -7.01 -5.09 -20.99
C PRO A 275 -7.16 -5.17 -22.50
N GLU A 276 -7.94 -4.26 -23.06
CA GLU A 276 -7.96 -4.04 -24.51
C GLU A 276 -6.71 -3.27 -24.92
N THR A 277 -6.16 -3.56 -26.10
CA THR A 277 -5.00 -2.81 -26.62
C THR A 277 -5.48 -1.77 -27.62
N VAL A 278 -5.34 -0.49 -27.29
CA VAL A 278 -5.69 0.66 -28.14
C VAL A 278 -4.46 1.54 -28.27
N ASN A 279 -3.97 1.76 -29.49
CA ASN A 279 -2.78 2.57 -29.77
C ASN A 279 -1.53 2.16 -28.96
N ASP A 280 -1.25 0.86 -28.88
CA ASP A 280 -0.17 0.26 -28.06
C ASP A 280 -0.29 0.46 -26.53
N GLU A 281 -1.39 1.05 -26.05
CA GLU A 281 -1.68 1.18 -24.63
C GLU A 281 -2.73 0.14 -24.19
N ARG A 282 -2.59 -0.32 -22.95
CA ARG A 282 -3.52 -1.25 -22.30
C ARG A 282 -4.65 -0.45 -21.65
N VAL A 283 -5.89 -0.68 -22.04
CA VAL A 283 -7.06 0.05 -21.54
C VAL A 283 -7.93 -0.87 -20.68
N PHE A 284 -8.35 -0.37 -19.52
CA PHE A 284 -9.27 -1.05 -18.61
C PHE A 284 -10.58 -0.29 -18.50
N GLN A 285 -11.67 -1.01 -18.31
CA GLN A 285 -12.96 -0.42 -17.96
C GLN A 285 -13.04 -0.29 -16.43
N VAL A 286 -12.86 0.91 -15.92
CA VAL A 286 -12.88 1.21 -14.48
C VAL A 286 -14.18 1.92 -14.15
N GLY A 287 -15.12 1.19 -13.53
CA GLY A 287 -16.46 1.68 -13.31
C GLY A 287 -17.21 1.87 -14.63
N LYS A 288 -17.45 3.13 -15.03
CA LYS A 288 -18.11 3.47 -16.30
C LYS A 288 -17.16 4.08 -17.34
N GLU A 289 -15.88 4.24 -16.99
CA GLU A 289 -14.90 4.92 -17.81
C GLU A 289 -13.85 3.95 -18.34
N ASN A 290 -13.32 4.23 -19.53
CA ASN A 290 -12.19 3.50 -20.08
C ASN A 290 -10.91 4.28 -19.78
N ILE A 291 -10.02 3.70 -18.99
CA ILE A 291 -8.80 4.35 -18.53
C ILE A 291 -7.59 3.60 -19.10
N SER A 292 -6.67 4.34 -19.71
CA SER A 292 -5.39 3.81 -20.15
C SER A 292 -4.50 3.51 -18.94
N PHE A 293 -4.00 2.29 -18.86
CA PHE A 293 -3.11 1.83 -17.82
C PHE A 293 -1.66 2.02 -18.26
N ASN A 294 -1.05 3.05 -17.67
CA ASN A 294 0.34 3.41 -17.87
C ASN A 294 1.03 3.61 -16.50
N THR A 295 2.34 3.88 -16.53
CA THR A 295 3.15 4.11 -15.32
C THR A 295 2.61 5.24 -14.44
N THR A 296 1.98 6.27 -15.02
CA THR A 296 1.40 7.39 -14.26
C THR A 296 0.16 6.94 -13.48
N GLU A 297 -0.76 6.22 -14.11
CA GLU A 297 -1.94 5.69 -13.43
C GLU A 297 -1.57 4.64 -12.37
N SER A 298 -0.58 3.78 -12.63
CA SER A 298 -0.09 2.84 -11.61
C SER A 298 0.39 3.56 -10.35
N LYS A 299 1.20 4.62 -10.49
CA LYS A 299 1.68 5.42 -9.36
C LYS A 299 0.53 6.09 -8.61
N LYS A 300 -0.47 6.62 -9.35
CA LYS A 300 -1.65 7.24 -8.77
C LYS A 300 -2.45 6.26 -7.92
N ILE A 301 -2.67 5.03 -8.40
CA ILE A 301 -3.36 3.98 -7.63
C ILE A 301 -2.59 3.64 -6.35
N LEU A 302 -1.27 3.47 -6.43
CA LEU A 302 -0.43 3.18 -5.27
C LEU A 302 -0.41 4.32 -4.24
N ARG A 303 -0.31 5.58 -4.70
CA ARG A 303 -0.42 6.76 -3.83
C ARG A 303 -1.76 6.80 -3.10
N GLN A 304 -2.86 6.53 -3.80
CA GLN A 304 -4.19 6.49 -3.20
C GLN A 304 -4.30 5.40 -2.12
N LEU A 305 -3.70 4.23 -2.33
CA LEU A 305 -3.63 3.19 -1.30
C LEU A 305 -2.93 3.67 -0.03
N ILE A 306 -1.80 4.36 -0.17
CA ILE A 306 -1.05 4.93 0.95
C ILE A 306 -1.85 5.99 1.69
N ASP A 307 -2.40 6.95 0.95
CA ASP A 307 -3.17 8.07 1.50
C ASP A 307 -4.40 7.58 2.26
N LEU A 308 -5.12 6.60 1.70
CA LEU A 308 -6.27 6.00 2.35
C LEU A 308 -5.90 5.27 3.63
N GLU A 309 -4.79 4.52 3.65
CA GLU A 309 -4.33 3.84 4.86
C GLU A 309 -4.16 4.81 6.04
N GLN A 310 -3.67 6.03 5.78
CA GLN A 310 -3.53 7.09 6.79
C GLN A 310 -4.85 7.75 7.17
N ARG A 311 -5.77 7.92 6.20
CA ARG A 311 -7.06 8.61 6.39
C ARG A 311 -8.16 7.70 6.96
N LEU A 312 -8.02 6.38 6.88
CA LEU A 312 -9.03 5.41 7.37
C LEU A 312 -9.35 5.60 8.85
N ASP A 313 -8.39 6.05 9.66
CA ASP A 313 -8.60 6.26 11.09
C ASP A 313 -9.61 7.40 11.35
N ILE A 314 -9.76 8.35 10.42
CA ILE A 314 -10.78 9.42 10.49
C ILE A 314 -12.20 8.83 10.47
N LEU A 315 -12.41 7.71 9.78
CA LEU A 315 -13.71 7.03 9.75
C LEU A 315 -14.08 6.42 11.10
N SER A 316 -13.09 6.05 11.92
CA SER A 316 -13.28 5.43 13.23
C SER A 316 -13.62 6.42 14.35
N ILE A 317 -13.39 7.72 14.13
CA ILE A 317 -13.65 8.75 15.13
C ILE A 317 -15.18 8.92 15.28
N ALA A 318 -15.67 8.38 16.39
CA ALA A 318 -17.01 8.61 16.89
C ALA A 318 -17.08 10.02 17.49
N GLN A 319 -17.72 10.93 16.76
CA GLN A 319 -18.33 12.13 17.34
C GLN A 319 -19.79 12.19 16.90
#